data_AF-A0A4Y9MTE7-F1
#
_entry.id   AF-A0A4Y9MTE7-F1
#
_cell.length_a   1.000
_cell.length_b   1.000
_cell.length_c   1.000
_cell.angle_alpha   90.00
_cell.angle_beta   90.00
_cell.angle_gamma   90.00
#
_symmetry.space_group_name_H-M   'P 1'
#
loop_
_entity.id
_entity.type
_entity.pdbx_description
1 polymer ?
#
loop_
_entity_poly.entity_id
_entity_poly.type
_entity_poly.pdbx_seq_one_letter_code
_entity_poly.pdbx_strand_id
1 'polypeptide(L)'
;MYTNDFADDIVRDNFEHWLDEAVRTGERGSHLQPVTPLSVQTWQAIDAVADAVAAIGDAAVRDARLQAAIAAARDEVDRQIERTHHTPHVEVHRAAS
;
A
#
# COMPACT_ATOMS: atom_id res chain seq x y z
N MET A 1 -15.73 -22.47 3.93
CA MET A 1 -15.09 -21.60 2.92
C MET A 1 -14.60 -20.39 3.70
N TYR A 2 -13.31 -20.30 4.00
CA TYR A 2 -12.73 -19.12 4.64
C TYR A 2 -12.46 -18.11 3.53
N THR A 3 -13.24 -17.02 3.48
CA THR A 3 -12.89 -15.85 2.66
C THR A 3 -11.69 -15.22 3.35
N ASN A 4 -10.51 -15.42 2.76
CA ASN A 4 -9.25 -14.86 3.26
C ASN A 4 -9.14 -13.38 2.83
N ASP A 5 -10.21 -12.64 3.03
CA ASP A 5 -10.25 -11.19 2.84
C ASP A 5 -9.82 -10.60 4.19
N PHE A 6 -8.60 -10.08 4.24
CA PHE A 6 -8.21 -9.24 5.37
C PHE A 6 -9.18 -8.06 5.42
N ALA A 7 -9.71 -7.75 6.60
CA ALA A 7 -10.57 -6.59 6.77
C ALA A 7 -9.82 -5.34 6.29
N ASP A 8 -10.50 -4.45 5.55
CA ASP A 8 -9.90 -3.22 5.03
C ASP A 8 -9.16 -2.42 6.10
N ASP A 9 -9.68 -2.43 7.33
CA ASP A 9 -9.07 -1.79 8.49
C ASP A 9 -7.66 -2.32 8.77
N ILE A 10 -7.43 -3.64 8.62
CA ILE A 10 -6.11 -4.24 8.79
C ILE A 10 -5.16 -3.78 7.68
N VAL A 11 -5.64 -3.66 6.44
CA VAL A 11 -4.84 -3.15 5.31
C VAL A 11 -4.48 -1.68 5.54
N ARG A 12 -5.44 -0.85 5.96
CA ARG A 12 -5.22 0.57 6.29
C ARG A 12 -4.25 0.73 7.46
N ASP A 13 -4.41 -0.03 8.54
CA ASP A 13 -3.52 0.03 9.71
C ASP A 13 -2.08 -0.35 9.35
N ASN A 14 -1.88 -1.41 8.57
CA ASN A 14 -0.55 -1.78 8.10
C ASN A 14 0.04 -0.71 7.18
N PHE A 15 -0.77 -0.17 6.26
CA PHE A 15 -0.32 0.90 5.37
C PHE A 15 0.13 2.14 6.14
N GLU A 16 -0.69 2.65 7.07
CA GLU A 16 -0.36 3.85 7.84
C GLU A 16 0.89 3.64 8.71
N HIS A 17 1.02 2.46 9.33
CA HIS A 17 2.22 2.13 10.10
C HIS A 17 3.50 2.19 9.24
N TRP A 18 3.50 1.55 8.08
CA TRP A 18 4.69 1.50 7.23
C TRP A 18 4.96 2.80 6.46
N LEU A 19 3.90 3.56 6.17
CA LEU A 19 4.04 4.91 5.62
C LEU A 19 4.73 5.84 6.63
N ASP A 20 4.32 5.81 7.91
CA ASP A 20 4.95 6.60 8.97
C ASP A 20 6.42 6.21 9.15
N GLU A 21 6.73 4.91 9.18
CA GLU A 21 8.10 4.42 9.25
C GLU A 21 8.96 4.89 8.07
N ALA A 22 8.44 4.85 6.84
CA ALA A 22 9.13 5.36 5.66
C ALA A 22 9.38 6.88 5.73
N VAL A 23 8.40 7.66 6.20
CA VAL A 23 8.55 9.12 6.41
C VAL A 23 9.60 9.42 7.48
N ARG A 24 9.59 8.65 8.58
CA ARG A 24 10.47 8.85 9.74
C ARG A 24 11.91 8.46 9.47
N THR A 25 12.14 7.38 8.72
CA THR A 25 13.47 6.77 8.58
C THR A 25 14.08 6.94 7.19
N GLY A 26 13.25 7.09 6.15
CA GLY A 26 13.70 7.01 4.75
C GLY A 26 14.13 5.60 4.35
N GLU A 27 13.83 4.56 5.13
CA GLU A 27 14.18 3.18 4.82
C GLU A 27 13.08 2.49 4.00
N ARG A 28 13.49 1.65 3.04
CA ARG A 28 12.60 0.85 2.20
C ARG A 28 12.10 -0.38 2.95
N GLY A 29 10.80 -0.65 2.83
CA GLY A 29 10.12 -1.72 3.54
C GLY A 29 9.66 -2.89 2.67
N SER A 30 9.80 -2.83 1.34
CA SER A 30 9.28 -3.87 0.42
C SER A 30 9.73 -5.31 0.70
N HIS A 31 10.85 -5.51 1.40
CA HIS A 31 11.29 -6.82 1.87
C HIS A 31 10.35 -7.48 2.91
N LEU A 32 9.47 -6.70 3.53
CA LEU A 32 8.46 -7.14 4.51
C LEU A 32 7.14 -7.59 3.88
N GLN A 33 7.02 -7.47 2.55
CA GLN A 33 5.86 -7.94 1.78
C GLN A 33 5.35 -9.34 2.19
N PRO A 34 6.18 -10.36 2.47
CA PRO A 34 5.69 -11.70 2.77
C PRO A 34 4.85 -11.81 4.06
N VAL A 35 4.94 -10.82 4.96
CA VAL A 35 4.34 -10.88 6.31
C VAL A 35 3.27 -9.81 6.58
N THR A 36 2.99 -8.95 5.60
CA THR A 36 2.02 -7.85 5.71
C THR A 36 0.98 -7.91 4.60
N PRO A 37 -0.31 -7.66 4.86
CA PRO A 37 -1.37 -7.70 3.86
C PRO A 37 -1.40 -6.43 2.97
N LEU A 38 -0.27 -6.10 2.34
CA LEU A 38 -0.14 -5.01 1.36
C LEU A 38 0.27 -5.58 0.01
N SER A 39 -0.28 -5.01 -1.06
CA SER A 39 0.06 -5.38 -2.43
C SER A 39 1.49 -4.98 -2.76
N VAL A 40 2.05 -5.60 -3.80
CA VAL A 40 3.36 -5.21 -4.35
C VAL A 40 3.38 -3.72 -4.71
N GLN A 41 2.30 -3.23 -5.33
CA GLN A 41 2.20 -1.84 -5.77
C GLN A 41 2.18 -0.88 -4.58
N THR A 42 1.45 -1.22 -3.52
CA THR A 42 1.40 -0.42 -2.30
C THR A 42 2.76 -0.35 -1.62
N TRP A 43 3.49 -1.46 -1.55
CA TRP A 43 4.87 -1.47 -1.04
C TRP A 43 5.82 -0.62 -1.88
N GLN A 44 5.72 -0.69 -3.21
CA GLN A 44 6.52 0.16 -4.10
C GLN A 44 6.22 1.65 -3.90
N ALA A 45 4.97 2.00 -3.61
CA ALA A 45 4.59 3.37 -3.32
C ALA A 45 5.13 3.87 -1.96
N ILE A 46 5.16 3.01 -0.95
CA ILE A 46 5.82 3.30 0.34
C ILE A 46 7.33 3.48 0.14
N ASP A 47 7.99 2.61 -0.64
CA ASP A 47 9.42 2.74 -0.96
C ASP A 47 9.73 4.05 -1.71
N ALA A 48 8.80 4.55 -2.54
CA ALA A 48 8.96 5.85 -3.20
C ALA A 48 8.89 7.02 -2.21
N VAL A 49 8.13 6.90 -1.11
CA VAL A 49 8.14 7.86 0.01
C VAL A 49 9.49 7.84 0.70
N ALA A 50 10.00 6.65 1.03
CA ALA A 50 11.32 6.50 1.64
C ALA A 50 12.43 7.13 0.76
N ASP A 51 12.40 6.88 -0.55
CA ASP A 51 13.33 7.49 -1.51
C ASP A 51 13.22 9.02 -1.56
N ALA A 52 12.01 9.58 -1.47
CA ALA A 52 11.79 11.02 -1.43
C ALA A 52 12.33 11.67 -0.15
N VAL A 53 12.23 10.98 1.00
CA VAL A 53 12.84 11.42 2.26
C VAL A 53 14.37 11.41 2.18
N ALA A 54 14.95 10.33 1.63
CA ALA A 54 16.40 10.16 1.51
C ALA A 54 17.04 11.05 0.42
N ALA A 55 16.23 11.67 -0.44
CA ALA A 55 16.72 12.49 -1.54
C ALA A 55 17.53 13.71 -1.06
N ILE A 56 18.69 13.90 -1.66
CA ILE A 56 19.56 15.06 -1.46
C ILE A 56 19.17 16.15 -2.47
N GLY A 57 19.02 17.40 -2.02
CA GLY A 57 18.72 18.53 -2.89
C GLY A 57 18.12 19.72 -2.16
N ASP A 58 17.62 20.67 -2.94
CA ASP A 58 16.87 21.83 -2.43
C ASP A 58 15.68 21.37 -1.58
N ALA A 59 15.50 22.01 -0.42
CA ALA A 59 14.50 21.60 0.56
C ALA A 59 13.07 21.71 0.01
N ALA A 60 12.76 22.76 -0.75
CA ALA A 60 11.42 22.94 -1.32
C ALA A 60 11.11 21.88 -2.38
N VAL A 61 12.11 21.51 -3.19
CA VAL A 61 11.98 20.42 -4.16
C VAL A 61 11.79 19.07 -3.47
N ARG A 62 12.55 18.81 -2.40
CA ARG A 62 12.40 17.58 -1.61
C ARG A 62 11.02 17.49 -0.97
N ASP A 63 10.54 18.57 -0.36
CA ASP A 63 9.23 18.60 0.29
C ASP A 63 8.10 18.39 -0.74
N ALA A 64 8.18 19.02 -1.92
CA ALA A 64 7.22 18.80 -2.99
C ALA A 64 7.19 17.34 -3.48
N ARG A 65 8.36 16.71 -3.62
CA ARG A 65 8.48 15.28 -4.00
C ARG A 65 7.91 14.37 -2.92
N LEU A 66 8.19 14.66 -1.65
CA LEU A 66 7.67 13.90 -0.52
C LEU A 66 6.15 13.95 -0.47
N GLN A 67 5.56 15.15 -0.59
CA GLN A 67 4.10 15.29 -0.60
C GLN A 67 3.45 14.56 -1.79
N ALA A 68 4.07 14.63 -2.98
CA ALA A 68 3.58 13.90 -4.14
C ALA A 68 3.66 12.38 -3.95
N ALA A 69 4.75 11.88 -3.36
CA ALA A 69 4.92 10.45 -3.07
C ALA A 69 3.91 9.95 -2.02
N ILE A 70 3.66 10.72 -0.96
CA ILE A 70 2.66 10.39 0.07
C ILE A 70 1.26 10.31 -0.55
N ALA A 71 0.89 11.27 -1.39
CA ALA A 71 -0.40 11.25 -2.08
C ALA A 71 -0.54 10.01 -2.97
N ALA A 72 0.48 9.69 -3.77
CA ALA A 72 0.48 8.51 -4.62
C ALA A 72 0.38 7.18 -3.83
N ALA A 73 1.04 7.11 -2.67
CA ALA A 73 0.95 5.94 -1.78
C ALA A 73 -0.46 5.75 -1.22
N ARG A 74 -1.11 6.83 -0.80
CA ARG A 74 -2.51 6.81 -0.33
C ARG A 74 -3.47 6.38 -1.44
N ASP A 75 -3.30 6.90 -2.65
CA ASP A 75 -4.09 6.49 -3.80
C ASP A 75 -3.92 5.01 -4.15
N GLU A 76 -2.74 4.41 -3.93
CA GLU A 76 -2.53 2.99 -4.19
C GLU A 76 -3.17 2.09 -3.13
N VAL A 77 -3.14 2.45 -1.83
CA VAL A 77 -3.84 1.64 -0.81
C VAL A 77 -5.36 1.70 -1.00
N ASP A 78 -5.92 2.84 -1.36
CA ASP A 78 -7.35 2.95 -1.66
C ASP A 78 -7.73 2.10 -2.89
N ARG A 79 -6.89 2.09 -3.94
CA ARG A 79 -7.06 1.19 -5.09
C ARG A 79 -6.90 -0.29 -4.74
N GLN A 80 -6.01 -0.65 -3.81
CA GLN A 80 -5.91 -2.03 -3.33
C GLN A 80 -7.22 -2.45 -2.65
N ILE A 81 -7.76 -1.63 -1.75
CA ILE A 81 -9.02 -1.90 -1.05
C ILE A 81 -10.18 -2.02 -2.05
N GLU A 82 -10.29 -1.10 -3.00
CA GLU A 82 -11.32 -1.13 -4.03
C GLU A 82 -11.26 -2.41 -4.89
N ARG A 83 -10.06 -2.87 -5.28
CA ARG A 83 -9.87 -4.12 -6.05
C ARG A 83 -10.30 -5.35 -5.25
N THR A 84 -10.04 -5.37 -3.94
CA THR A 84 -10.51 -6.44 -3.05
C THR A 84 -12.03 -6.52 -3.05
N HIS A 85 -12.73 -5.37 -3.11
CA HIS A 85 -14.20 -5.33 -3.16
C HIS A 85 -14.79 -5.62 -4.54
N HIS A 86 -14.08 -5.29 -5.62
CA HIS A 86 -14.55 -5.45 -7.00
C HIS A 86 -14.21 -6.81 -7.62
N THR A 87 -13.54 -7.70 -6.89
CA THR A 87 -13.35 -9.08 -7.36
C THR A 87 -14.72 -9.78 -7.30
N PRO A 88 -15.36 -10.11 -8.43
CA PRO A 88 -16.63 -10.80 -8.41
C PRO A 88 -16.35 -12.17 -7.79
N HIS A 89 -16.98 -12.47 -6.66
CA HIS A 89 -17.15 -13.86 -6.27
C HIS A 89 -17.86 -14.55 -7.43
N VAL A 90 -17.10 -15.25 -8.28
CA VAL A 90 -17.68 -16.18 -9.22
C VAL A 90 -18.31 -17.26 -8.36
N GLU A 91 -19.59 -17.08 -8.05
CA GLU A 91 -20.44 -18.11 -7.51
C GLU A 91 -20.34 -19.27 -8.50
N VAL A 92 -19.56 -20.28 -8.14
CA VAL A 92 -19.57 -21.57 -8.82
C VAL A 92 -20.93 -22.20 -8.50
N HIS A 93 -21.97 -21.72 -9.18
CA HIS A 93 -23.24 -22.42 -9.27
C HIS A 93 -22.95 -23.69 -10.07
N ARG A 94 -22.57 -24.73 -9.34
CA ARG A 94 -22.61 -26.11 -9.78
C ARG A 94 -24.08 -26.42 -10.04
N ALA A 95 -24.54 -26.16 -11.25
CA ALA A 95 -25.80 -26.68 -11.75
C ALA A 95 -25.65 -28.20 -11.81
N ALA A 96 -26.12 -28.87 -10.76
CA ALA A 96 -26.49 -30.27 -10.82
C ALA A 96 -27.90 -30.33 -11.40
N SER A 97 -28.02 -30.86 -12.63
CA SER A 97 -29.15 -31.66 -13.13
C SER A 97 -28.81 -32.18 -14.51
#